data_AF-A0A925NZW6-F1
#
_entry.id   AF-A0A925NZW6-F1
#
_cell.length_a   1.000
_cell.length_b   1.000
_cell.length_c   1.000
_cell.angle_alpha   90.00
_cell.angle_beta   90.00
_cell.angle_gamma   90.00
#
_symmetry.space_group_name_H-M   'P 1'
#
loop_
_entity.id
_entity.type
_entity.pdbx_description
1 polymer ?
#
loop_
_entity_poly.entity_id
_entity_poly.type
_entity_poly.pdbx_seq_one_letter_code
_entity_poly.pdbx_strand_id
1 'polypeptide(L)'
;KLITEEGVRPWGNPMGAAQFGSTFFMITGFHGTHVTIGVIFLIIVAVKVKRGDLEAQRPGFLTGRRGNYEIVEIMGLYWHFVDLVWVFIFALFYLW
;
A
#
# COMPACT_ATOMS: atom_id res chain seq x y z
N LYS A 1 21.67 0.90 6.20
CA LYS A 1 22.30 0.14 7.32
C LYS A 1 22.25 -1.37 7.08
N LEU A 2 21.08 -2.01 6.97
CA LEU A 2 20.94 -3.45 6.65
C LEU A 2 21.63 -3.92 5.34
N ILE A 3 21.62 -3.09 4.28
CA ILE A 3 22.13 -3.48 2.95
C ILE A 3 23.63 -3.19 2.78
N THR A 4 24.15 -2.15 3.46
CA THR A 4 25.51 -1.64 3.28
C THR A 4 26.49 -2.05 4.37
N GLU A 5 26.02 -2.32 5.60
CA GLU A 5 26.89 -2.68 6.73
C GLU A 5 26.78 -4.17 7.14
N GLU A 6 25.63 -4.82 6.97
CA GLU A 6 25.40 -6.20 7.46
C GLU A 6 25.39 -7.28 6.35
N GLY A 7 25.37 -6.88 5.08
CA GLY A 7 25.43 -7.83 3.96
C GLY A 7 24.20 -8.74 3.82
N VAL A 8 23.06 -8.38 4.42
CA VAL A 8 21.81 -9.13 4.33
C VAL A 8 21.18 -8.93 2.95
N ARG A 9 21.26 -9.97 2.12
CA ARG A 9 20.71 -10.01 0.76
C ARG A 9 19.49 -10.93 0.73
N PRO A 10 18.54 -10.74 -0.21
CA PRO A 10 17.43 -11.68 -0.41
C PRO A 10 17.88 -13.12 -0.69
N TRP A 11 19.13 -13.33 -1.11
CA TRP A 11 19.72 -14.64 -1.42
C TRP A 11 20.85 -15.05 -0.48
N GLY A 12 21.07 -14.34 0.63
CA GLY A 12 22.11 -14.70 1.59
C GLY A 12 22.21 -13.75 2.76
N ASN A 13 22.21 -14.30 3.98
CA ASN A 13 22.38 -13.57 5.24
C ASN A 13 23.55 -14.19 6.03
N PRO A 14 24.62 -13.43 6.35
CA PRO A 14 25.75 -13.93 7.13
C PRO A 14 25.52 -13.99 8.65
N MET A 15 24.44 -13.39 9.17
CA MET A 15 24.20 -13.21 10.62
C MET A 15 22.98 -14.00 11.15
N GLY A 16 22.35 -14.87 10.35
CA GLY A 16 21.17 -15.64 10.78
C GLY A 16 20.54 -16.53 9.70
N ALA A 17 19.27 -16.94 9.89
CA ALA A 17 18.56 -17.80 8.94
C ALA A 17 18.51 -17.20 7.53
N ALA A 18 18.94 -17.97 6.52
CA ALA A 18 19.07 -17.51 5.13
C ALA A 18 17.77 -16.95 4.54
N GLN A 19 16.61 -17.36 5.04
CA GLN A 19 15.28 -16.92 4.58
C GLN A 19 14.75 -15.65 5.25
N PHE A 20 15.40 -15.15 6.31
CA PHE A 20 14.90 -13.96 7.02
C PHE A 20 14.88 -12.73 6.10
N GLY A 21 15.96 -12.53 5.34
CA GLY A 21 16.07 -11.42 4.39
C GLY A 21 15.03 -11.49 3.27
N SER A 22 14.85 -12.66 2.63
CA SER A 22 13.88 -12.81 1.54
C SER A 22 12.44 -12.63 2.01
N THR A 23 12.06 -13.22 3.15
CA THR A 23 10.70 -13.09 3.69
C THR A 23 10.41 -11.65 4.13
N PHE A 24 11.36 -10.97 4.77
CA PHE A 24 11.22 -9.57 5.15
C PHE A 24 11.00 -8.67 3.93
N PHE A 25 11.88 -8.74 2.93
CA PHE A 25 11.78 -7.90 1.73
C PHE A 25 10.53 -8.22 0.89
N MET A 26 10.12 -9.49 0.81
CA MET A 26 8.93 -9.86 0.04
C MET A 26 7.65 -9.34 0.71
N ILE A 27 7.50 -9.52 2.03
CA ILE A 27 6.30 -9.07 2.76
C ILE A 27 6.22 -7.53 2.78
N THR A 28 7.31 -6.86 3.16
CA THR A 28 7.35 -5.39 3.23
C THR A 28 7.26 -4.75 1.85
N GLY A 29 7.91 -5.34 0.83
CA GLY A 29 7.83 -4.87 -0.56
C GLY A 29 6.44 -5.04 -1.19
N PHE A 30 5.79 -6.18 -0.96
CA PHE A 30 4.41 -6.40 -1.41
C PHE A 30 3.44 -5.42 -0.75
N HIS A 31 3.61 -5.20 0.56
CA HIS A 31 2.83 -4.22 1.29
C HIS A 31 3.06 -2.78 0.78
N GLY A 32 4.31 -2.37 0.55
CA GLY A 32 4.64 -1.06 -0.02
C GLY A 32 4.06 -0.84 -1.42
N THR A 33 3.95 -1.90 -2.21
CA THR A 33 3.27 -1.85 -3.51
C THR A 33 1.77 -1.56 -3.35
N HIS A 34 1.10 -2.18 -2.37
CA HIS A 34 -0.31 -1.92 -2.06
C HIS A 34 -0.54 -0.48 -1.57
N VAL A 35 0.33 0.01 -0.68
CA VAL A 35 0.29 1.41 -0.22
C VAL A 35 0.40 2.36 -1.41
N THR A 36 1.36 2.13 -2.32
CA THR A 36 1.57 2.98 -3.49
C THR A 36 0.34 3.02 -4.39
N ILE A 37 -0.27 1.85 -4.67
CA ILE A 37 -1.51 1.75 -5.44
C ILE A 37 -2.65 2.50 -4.73
N GLY A 38 -2.80 2.32 -3.41
CA GLY A 38 -3.80 3.01 -2.61
C GLY A 38 -3.67 4.53 -2.65
N VAL A 39 -2.45 5.07 -2.55
CA VAL A 39 -2.19 6.52 -2.63
C VAL A 39 -2.63 7.06 -3.99
N ILE A 40 -2.28 6.36 -5.08
CA ILE A 40 -2.68 6.75 -6.42
C ILE A 40 -4.21 6.81 -6.54
N PHE A 41 -4.92 5.78 -6.04
CA PHE A 41 -6.38 5.76 -6.04
C PHE A 41 -6.99 6.88 -5.19
N LEU A 42 -6.45 7.15 -4.00
CA LEU A 42 -6.90 8.25 -3.16
C LEU A 42 -6.71 9.62 -3.83
N ILE A 43 -5.58 9.84 -4.50
CA ILE A 43 -5.33 11.08 -5.26
C ILE A 43 -6.36 11.22 -6.38
N ILE A 44 -6.64 10.14 -7.13
CA ILE A 44 -7.64 10.16 -8.21
C ILE A 44 -9.03 10.52 -7.66
N VAL A 45 -9.44 9.89 -6.55
CA VAL A 45 -10.72 10.16 -5.91
C VAL A 45 -10.77 11.59 -5.36
N ALA A 46 -9.71 12.07 -4.71
CA ALA A 46 -9.62 13.44 -4.19
C ALA A 46 -9.73 14.49 -5.30
N VAL A 47 -9.08 14.28 -6.45
CA VAL A 47 -9.22 15.15 -7.62
C VAL A 47 -10.64 15.12 -8.16
N LYS A 48 -11.28 13.94 -8.20
CA LYS A 48 -12.68 13.78 -8.66
C LYS A 48 -13.69 14.49 -7.74
N VAL A 49 -13.48 14.42 -6.42
CA VAL A 49 -14.26 15.16 -5.41
C VAL A 49 -14.08 16.66 -5.62
N LYS A 50 -12.83 17.15 -5.73
CA LYS A 50 -12.52 18.58 -5.89
C LYS A 50 -13.12 19.19 -7.17
N ARG A 51 -13.23 18.40 -8.24
CA ARG A 51 -13.86 18.82 -9.51
C ARG A 51 -15.39 18.79 -9.49
N GLY A 52 -16.01 18.22 -8.45
CA GLY A 52 -17.47 18.01 -8.42
C GLY A 52 -17.95 16.93 -9.38
N ASP A 53 -17.04 16.12 -9.94
CA ASP A 53 -17.37 15.08 -10.93
C ASP A 53 -18.17 13.92 -10.33
N LEU A 54 -18.11 13.75 -8.99
CA LEU A 54 -18.98 12.82 -8.26
C LEU A 54 -20.44 13.30 -8.23
N GLU A 55 -20.68 14.58 -8.00
CA GLU A 55 -22.03 15.16 -7.94
C GLU A 55 -22.64 15.34 -9.33
N ALA A 56 -21.81 15.68 -10.32
CA ALA A 56 -22.21 15.79 -11.72
C ALA A 56 -22.35 14.42 -12.45
N GLN A 57 -22.16 13.29 -11.74
CA GLN A 57 -22.12 11.92 -12.29
C GLN A 57 -21.24 11.76 -13.55
N ARG A 58 -20.19 12.57 -13.69
CA ARG A 58 -19.34 12.54 -14.88
C ARG A 58 -18.40 11.34 -14.82
N PRO A 59 -18.17 10.65 -15.96
CA PRO A 59 -17.12 9.64 -16.03
C PRO A 59 -15.78 10.33 -15.76
N GLY A 60 -15.03 9.82 -14.78
CA GLY A 60 -13.70 10.33 -14.48
C GLY A 60 -12.69 9.84 -15.52
N PHE A 61 -11.59 10.57 -15.70
CA PHE A 61 -10.54 10.24 -16.68
C PHE A 61 -10.04 8.77 -16.59
N LEU A 62 -10.04 8.18 -15.39
CA LEU A 62 -9.62 6.78 -15.14
C LEU A 62 -10.77 5.85 -14.71
N THR A 63 -11.98 6.38 -14.50
CA THR A 63 -13.15 5.61 -14.08
C THR A 63 -14.31 5.94 -15.01
N GLY A 64 -14.50 5.13 -16.05
CA GLY A 64 -15.59 5.26 -17.03
C GLY A 64 -17.01 5.07 -16.46
N ARG A 65 -17.15 4.94 -15.12
CA ARG A 65 -18.44 4.84 -14.41
C ARG A 65 -18.86 6.18 -13.84
N ARG A 66 -20.18 6.41 -13.86
CA ARG A 66 -20.83 7.55 -13.17
C ARG A 66 -20.36 7.58 -11.71
N GLY A 67 -19.88 8.73 -11.28
CA GLY A 67 -19.39 8.92 -9.91
C GLY A 67 -20.54 8.81 -8.92
N ASN A 68 -20.51 7.81 -8.04
CA ASN A 68 -21.35 7.73 -6.85
C ASN A 68 -20.42 7.77 -5.63
N TYR A 69 -20.93 8.22 -4.48
CA TYR A 69 -20.18 8.29 -3.23
C TYR A 69 -19.68 6.91 -2.72
N GLU A 70 -20.28 5.82 -3.20
CA GLU A 70 -19.85 4.44 -2.94
C GLU A 70 -18.36 4.19 -3.23
N ILE A 71 -17.79 4.85 -4.26
CA ILE A 71 -16.36 4.68 -4.57
C ILE A 71 -15.44 5.21 -3.47
N VAL A 72 -15.89 6.24 -2.74
CA VAL A 72 -15.13 6.84 -1.64
C VAL A 72 -15.14 5.90 -0.44
N GLU A 73 -16.29 5.31 -0.14
CA GLU A 73 -16.45 4.35 0.95
C GLU A 73 -15.62 3.09 0.72
N ILE A 74 -15.67 2.52 -0.48
CA ILE A 74 -14.85 1.35 -0.85
C ILE A 74 -13.35 1.66 -0.78
N MET A 75 -12.93 2.86 -1.23
CA MET A 75 -11.51 3.27 -1.10
C MET A 75 -11.09 3.54 0.33
N GLY A 76 -11.96 4.09 1.17
CA GLY A 76 -11.73 4.23 2.60
C GLY A 76 -11.50 2.87 3.26
N LEU A 77 -12.36 1.88 2.95
CA LEU A 77 -12.22 0.51 3.43
C LEU A 77 -10.92 -0.14 2.94
N TYR A 78 -10.53 0.07 1.67
CA TYR A 78 -9.24 -0.41 1.15
C TYR A 78 -8.06 0.20 1.92
N TRP A 79 -8.11 1.51 2.19
CA TRP A 79 -7.04 2.18 2.92
C TRP A 79 -6.92 1.67 4.36
N HIS A 80 -8.04 1.45 5.04
CA HIS A 80 -8.05 0.82 6.37
C HIS A 80 -7.52 -0.62 6.35
N PHE A 81 -7.84 -1.40 5.33
CA PHE A 81 -7.27 -2.74 5.17
C PHE A 81 -5.74 -2.70 5.06
N VAL A 82 -5.20 -1.78 4.26
CA VAL A 82 -3.75 -1.58 4.15
C VAL A 82 -3.16 -1.19 5.50
N ASP A 83 -3.75 -0.24 6.22
CA ASP A 83 -3.28 0.19 7.54
C ASP A 83 -3.24 -0.97 8.55
N LEU A 84 -4.28 -1.81 8.61
CA LEU A 84 -4.31 -2.99 9.48
C LEU A 84 -3.17 -3.96 9.17
N VAL A 85 -2.92 -4.25 7.88
CA VAL A 85 -1.80 -5.12 7.47
C VAL A 85 -0.45 -4.53 7.90
N TRP A 86 -0.29 -3.20 7.81
CA TRP A 86 0.95 -2.55 8.26
C TRP A 86 1.20 -2.72 9.75
N VAL A 87 0.16 -2.54 10.58
CA VAL A 87 0.26 -2.72 12.04
C VAL A 87 0.71 -4.15 12.39
N PHE A 88 0.19 -5.17 11.70
CA PHE A 88 0.65 -6.56 11.89
C PHE A 88 2.11 -6.77 11.49
N ILE A 89 2.54 -6.25 10.33
CA ILE A 89 3.94 -6.34 9.88
C ILE A 89 4.87 -5.62 10.88
N PHE A 90 4.46 -4.44 11.36
CA PHE A 90 5.22 -3.67 12.33
C PHE A 90 5.39 -4.43 13.65
N ALA A 91 4.31 -5.03 14.17
CA ALA A 91 4.35 -5.81 15.41
C ALA A 91 5.28 -7.04 15.30
N LEU A 92 5.27 -7.75 14.18
CA LEU A 92 6.04 -8.99 14.02
C LEU A 92 7.52 -8.77 13.69
N PHE A 93 7.87 -7.72 12.96
CA PHE A 93 9.25 -7.51 12.47
C PHE A 93 10.01 -6.38 13.18
N TYR A 94 9.31 -5.42 13.80
CA TYR A 94 9.95 -4.26 14.44
C TYR A 94 9.83 -4.25 15.97
N LEU A 95 8.84 -4.92 16.56
CA LEU A 95 8.65 -4.99 18.02
C LEU A 95 9.08 -6.31 18.67
N TRP A 96 9.39 -7.35 17.88
CA TRP A 96 9.88 -8.65 18.33
C TRP A 96 11.36 -8.83 17.99
#